data_AF-A0A932CCX8-F1
#
_entry.id   AF-A0A932CCX8-F1
#
_cell.length_a   1.000
_cell.length_b   1.000
_cell.length_c   1.000
_cell.angle_alpha   90.00
_cell.angle_beta   90.00
_cell.angle_gamma   90.00
#
_symmetry.space_group_name_H-M   'P 1'
#
loop_
_entity.id
_entity.type
_entity.pdbx_description
1 polymer ?
#
loop_
_entity_poly.entity_id
_entity_poly.type
_entity_poly.pdbx_seq_one_letter_code
_entity_poly.pdbx_strand_id
1 'polypeptide(L)'
;MKKILYIAVLVVVVLAMVVPATVTCVRGGGGETVSETGTLTFVDLEGGFHGILGDDGKKYDPINLSQEFHQDGLRVRFEGRLRTDLVSTHQWGTLIQITMIEKIGTK
;
A
#
# COMPACT_ATOMS: atom_id res chain seq x y z
N MET A 1 7.32 11.88 -45.63
CA MET A 1 8.06 10.66 -45.23
C MET A 1 8.41 10.64 -43.75
N LYS A 2 9.13 11.64 -43.21
CA LYS A 2 9.50 11.70 -41.78
C LYS A 2 8.28 11.66 -40.82
N LYS A 3 7.18 12.37 -41.13
CA LYS A 3 5.96 12.41 -40.29
C LYS A 3 5.25 11.05 -40.13
N ILE A 4 5.24 10.23 -41.18
CA ILE A 4 4.63 8.88 -41.16
C ILE A 4 5.51 7.92 -40.34
N LEU A 5 6.84 8.09 -40.44
CA LEU A 5 7.78 7.35 -39.60
C LEU A 5 7.65 7.73 -38.11
N TYR A 6 7.47 9.01 -37.78
CA TYR A 6 7.22 9.46 -36.41
C TYR A 6 5.91 8.91 -35.84
N ILE A 7 4.82 8.92 -36.64
CA ILE A 7 3.53 8.36 -36.20
C ILE A 7 3.63 6.85 -35.98
N ALA A 8 4.30 6.12 -36.87
CA ALA A 8 4.52 4.68 -36.71
C ALA A 8 5.36 4.38 -35.46
N VAL A 9 6.42 5.15 -35.21
CA VAL A 9 7.25 5.01 -34.00
C VAL A 9 6.46 5.36 -32.73
N LEU A 10 5.65 6.42 -32.76
CA LEU A 10 4.77 6.78 -31.63
C LEU A 10 3.72 5.71 -31.34
N VAL A 11 3.10 5.14 -32.37
CA VAL A 11 2.10 4.07 -32.22
C VAL A 11 2.74 2.79 -31.68
N VAL A 12 3.94 2.44 -32.13
CA VAL A 12 4.69 1.27 -31.63
C VAL A 12 5.14 1.47 -30.18
N VAL A 13 5.59 2.67 -29.80
CA VAL A 13 5.97 2.99 -28.41
C VAL A 13 4.75 2.98 -27.48
N VAL A 14 3.61 3.53 -27.93
CA VAL A 14 2.36 3.50 -27.17
C VAL A 14 1.83 2.07 -27.04
N LEU A 15 1.91 1.22 -28.08
CA LEU A 15 1.54 -0.19 -27.98
C LEU A 15 2.47 -0.99 -27.06
N ALA A 16 3.77 -0.66 -27.04
CA ALA A 16 4.76 -1.35 -26.21
C ALA A 16 4.68 -0.97 -24.71
N MET A 17 4.12 0.19 -24.37
CA MET A 17 3.81 0.57 -22.98
C MET A 17 2.56 -0.12 -22.42
N VAL A 18 1.75 -0.76 -23.27
CA VAL A 18 0.44 -1.28 -22.84
C VAL A 18 0.48 -2.70 -22.26
N VAL A 19 1.50 -3.56 -22.49
CA VAL A 19 1.54 -4.90 -21.86
C VAL A 19 2.98 -5.44 -21.77
N PRO A 20 3.50 -5.77 -20.56
CA PRO A 20 3.31 -7.12 -20.03
C PRO A 20 3.09 -7.17 -18.51
N ALA A 21 1.84 -7.35 -18.10
CA ALA A 21 1.54 -7.84 -16.75
C ALA A 21 0.41 -8.88 -16.82
N THR A 22 0.65 -9.96 -17.56
CA THR A 22 -0.14 -11.21 -17.46
C THR A 22 0.25 -12.05 -16.25
N VAL A 23 0.59 -11.40 -15.13
CA VAL A 23 0.24 -11.90 -13.79
C VAL A 23 -0.48 -10.77 -13.07
N THR A 24 -1.54 -10.27 -13.70
CA THR A 24 -2.59 -9.60 -12.96
C THR A 24 -3.41 -10.70 -12.31
N CYS A 25 -2.97 -11.19 -11.14
CA CYS A 25 -3.96 -11.47 -10.13
C CYS A 25 -4.49 -10.11 -9.67
N VAL A 26 -5.37 -9.49 -10.48
CA VAL A 26 -6.37 -8.59 -9.94
C VAL A 26 -7.26 -9.49 -9.10
N ARG A 27 -6.86 -9.71 -7.85
CA ARG A 27 -7.76 -10.21 -6.82
C ARG A 27 -8.53 -9.00 -6.30
N GLY A 28 -9.38 -8.49 -7.18
CA GLY A 28 -10.38 -7.50 -6.83
C GLY A 28 -11.65 -8.22 -6.41
N GLY A 29 -12.12 -7.95 -5.19
CA GLY A 29 -13.54 -8.11 -4.85
C GLY A 29 -13.83 -9.09 -3.73
N GLY A 30 -13.76 -8.60 -2.50
CA GLY A 30 -14.21 -9.26 -1.28
C GLY A 30 -13.28 -8.85 -0.16
N GLY A 31 -13.77 -8.09 0.83
CA GLY A 31 -12.96 -7.42 1.85
C GLY A 31 -11.94 -8.35 2.50
N GLU A 32 -10.74 -8.39 1.93
CA GLU A 32 -9.67 -9.26 2.40
C GLU A 32 -9.24 -8.75 3.76
N THR A 33 -9.30 -9.63 4.75
CA THR A 33 -8.77 -9.35 6.08
C THR A 33 -7.32 -9.81 6.13
N VAL A 34 -6.46 -8.99 6.72
CA VAL A 34 -5.09 -9.35 7.07
C VAL A 34 -4.99 -9.43 8.58
N SER A 35 -4.27 -10.43 9.09
CA SER A 35 -3.84 -10.55 10.48
C SER A 35 -2.34 -10.77 10.40
N GLU A 36 -1.57 -9.79 10.88
CA GLU A 36 -0.11 -9.80 10.76
C GLU A 36 0.59 -9.02 11.87
N THR A 37 1.90 -9.23 11.98
CA THR A 37 2.79 -8.47 12.87
C THR A 37 3.61 -7.44 12.09
N GLY A 38 3.87 -6.30 12.71
CA GLY A 38 4.64 -5.25 12.07
C GLY A 38 5.22 -4.24 13.05
N THR A 39 5.93 -3.27 12.47
CA THR A 39 6.55 -2.17 13.19
C THR A 39 5.96 -0.86 12.70
N LEU A 40 5.52 -0.01 13.62
CA LEU A 40 5.05 1.33 13.29
C LEU A 40 6.23 2.16 12.81
N THR A 41 6.04 2.84 11.69
CA THR A 41 7.03 3.74 11.10
C THR A 41 6.41 5.09 10.82
N PHE A 42 7.06 6.15 11.29
CA PHE A 42 6.70 7.50 10.92
C PHE A 42 7.16 7.79 9.49
N VAL A 43 6.23 8.27 8.66
CA VAL A 43 6.46 8.60 7.27
C VAL A 43 6.22 10.10 7.08
N ASP A 44 7.29 10.83 6.75
CA ASP A 44 7.24 12.28 6.51
C ASP A 44 6.77 12.60 5.08
N LEU A 45 5.52 12.25 4.78
CA LEU A 45 4.82 12.61 3.54
C LEU A 45 3.51 13.29 3.91
N GLU A 46 3.10 14.29 3.12
CA GLU A 46 1.80 14.98 3.24
C GLU A 46 1.48 15.55 4.65
N GLY A 47 2.50 15.93 5.42
CA GLY A 47 2.34 16.43 6.80
C GLY A 47 2.58 15.39 7.88
N GLY A 48 2.99 14.18 7.51
CA GLY A 48 3.45 13.15 8.43
C GLY A 48 2.34 12.20 8.86
N PHE A 49 2.53 10.90 8.67
CA PHE A 49 1.61 9.87 9.15
C PHE A 49 2.37 8.66 9.70
N HIS A 50 1.67 7.77 10.40
CA HIS A 50 2.24 6.52 10.88
C HIS A 50 1.72 5.35 10.03
N GLY A 51 2.63 4.69 9.33
CA GLY A 51 2.38 3.44 8.62
C GLY A 51 2.82 2.23 9.44
N ILE A 52 2.41 1.03 9.02
CA ILE A 52 2.88 -0.23 9.59
C ILE A 52 3.72 -0.94 8.53
N LEU A 53 4.99 -1.21 8.84
CA LEU A 53 5.83 -2.10 8.05
C LEU A 53 5.62 -3.53 8.56
N GLY A 54 4.94 -4.36 7.78
CA GLY A 54 4.69 -5.75 8.11
C GLY A 54 5.95 -6.59 8.01
N ASP A 55 5.98 -7.70 8.74
CA ASP A 55 7.07 -8.69 8.69
C ASP A 55 7.16 -9.39 7.34
N ASP A 56 6.03 -9.44 6.63
CA ASP A 56 5.93 -9.84 5.24
C ASP A 56 6.62 -8.87 4.25
N GLY A 57 7.17 -7.77 4.75
CA GLY A 57 7.82 -6.72 3.96
C GLY A 57 6.84 -5.78 3.26
N LYS A 58 5.53 -5.92 3.50
CA LYS A 58 4.53 -5.01 2.93
C LYS A 58 4.31 -3.79 3.80
N LYS A 59 3.86 -2.72 3.15
CA LYS A 59 3.49 -1.46 3.80
C LYS A 59 1.98 -1.41 3.94
N TYR A 60 1.51 -1.12 5.14
CA TYR A 60 0.11 -0.94 5.46
C TYR A 60 -0.12 0.49 5.93
N ASP A 61 -1.11 1.17 5.34
CA ASP A 61 -1.48 2.55 5.60
C ASP A 61 -2.81 2.58 6.37
N PRO A 62 -2.77 2.65 7.72
CA PRO A 62 -3.96 2.52 8.55
C PRO A 62 -4.78 3.82 8.57
N ILE A 63 -6.05 3.73 8.17
CA ILE A 63 -6.94 4.91 8.13
C ILE A 63 -7.53 5.32 9.48
N ASN A 64 -7.43 4.45 10.50
CA ASN A 64 -8.07 4.63 11.81
C ASN A 64 -7.13 4.27 12.99
N LEU A 65 -5.83 4.55 12.84
CA LEU A 65 -4.85 4.30 13.90
C LEU A 65 -5.10 5.22 15.11
N SER A 66 -5.18 4.63 16.31
CA SER A 66 -5.31 5.38 17.57
C SER A 66 -3.98 6.06 17.92
N GLN A 67 -4.06 7.28 18.49
CA GLN A 67 -2.88 8.09 18.83
C GLN A 67 -1.93 7.39 19.82
N GLU A 68 -2.42 6.46 20.62
CA GLU A 68 -1.59 5.68 21.55
C GLU A 68 -0.53 4.80 20.86
N PHE A 69 -0.71 4.55 19.56
CA PHE A 69 0.21 3.80 18.69
C PHE A 69 1.08 4.69 17.80
N HIS A 70 0.98 6.02 17.90
CA HIS A 70 1.82 6.97 17.18
C HIS A 70 3.22 7.05 17.81
N GLN A 71 3.92 5.93 17.81
CA GLN A 71 5.26 5.77 18.34
C GLN A 71 6.09 5.06 17.27
N ASP A 72 7.07 5.77 16.72
CA ASP A 72 7.99 5.19 15.74
C ASP A 72 8.77 4.03 16.36
N GLY A 73 8.93 2.95 15.60
CA GLY A 73 9.58 1.72 16.05
C GLY A 73 8.72 0.83 16.96
N LEU A 74 7.48 1.20 17.27
CA LEU A 74 6.60 0.39 18.12
C LEU A 74 6.22 -0.92 17.41
N ARG A 75 6.45 -2.04 18.09
CA ARG A 75 6.08 -3.36 17.61
C ARG A 75 4.63 -3.69 17.94
N VAL A 76 3.88 -4.11 16.92
CA VAL A 76 2.44 -4.41 17.06
C VAL A 76 2.05 -5.70 16.36
N ARG A 77 1.04 -6.38 16.90
CA ARG A 77 0.22 -7.33 16.15
C ARG A 77 -1.08 -6.62 15.78
N PHE A 78 -1.51 -6.77 14.53
CA PHE A 78 -2.68 -6.08 14.02
C PHE A 78 -3.53 -6.98 13.14
N GLU A 79 -4.83 -6.71 13.13
CA GLU A 79 -5.79 -7.25 12.20
C GLU A 79 -6.57 -6.11 11.56
N GLY A 80 -6.93 -6.26 10.29
CA GLY A 80 -7.73 -5.25 9.63
C GLY A 80 -8.22 -5.68 8.27
N ARG A 81 -9.13 -4.87 7.72
CA ARG A 81 -9.69 -5.05 6.39
C ARG A 81 -8.93 -4.20 5.40
N LEU A 82 -8.47 -4.80 4.30
CA LEU A 82 -7.91 -4.07 3.18
C LEU A 82 -9.01 -3.21 2.54
N ARG A 83 -8.74 -1.93 2.35
CA ARG A 83 -9.66 -0.95 1.78
C ARG A 83 -9.30 -0.68 0.33
N THR A 84 -9.53 -1.68 -0.53
CA THR A 84 -9.34 -1.57 -1.98
C THR A 84 -10.40 -0.71 -2.67
N ASP A 85 -11.47 -0.37 -1.95
CA ASP A 85 -12.52 0.57 -2.34
C ASP A 85 -12.13 2.04 -2.15
N LEU A 86 -11.03 2.31 -1.43
CA LEU A 86 -10.54 3.65 -1.17
C LEU A 86 -9.22 3.92 -1.90
N VAL A 87 -8.98 5.20 -2.18
CA VAL A 87 -7.71 5.70 -2.71
C VAL A 87 -6.96 6.36 -1.56
N SER A 88 -5.71 5.94 -1.32
CA SER A 88 -4.84 6.58 -0.30
C SER A 88 -4.38 7.94 -0.83
N THR A 89 -4.43 8.98 0.00
CA THR A 89 -3.75 10.24 -0.33
C THR A 89 -2.23 10.06 -0.26
N HIS A 90 -1.75 9.31 0.73
CA HIS A 90 -0.32 9.09 0.99
C HIS A 90 0.41 8.30 -0.10
N GLN A 91 -0.31 7.47 -0.88
CA GLN A 91 0.23 6.62 -1.95
C GLN A 91 1.45 5.77 -1.53
N TRP A 92 1.56 5.43 -0.24
CA TRP A 92 2.75 4.79 0.35
C TRP A 92 2.62 3.28 0.54
N GLY A 93 1.40 2.79 0.82
CA GLY A 93 1.14 1.40 1.14
C GLY A 93 -0.31 1.01 0.92
N THR A 94 -0.65 -0.23 1.29
CA THR A 94 -2.02 -0.74 1.16
C THR A 94 -2.90 -0.14 2.25
N LEU A 95 -4.00 0.52 1.87
CA LEU A 95 -4.95 1.03 2.85
C LEU A 95 -5.56 -0.11 3.66
N ILE A 96 -5.53 0.05 4.97
CA ILE A 96 -6.13 -0.89 5.91
C ILE A 96 -7.01 -0.15 6.91
N GLN A 97 -8.16 -0.74 7.20
CA GLN A 97 -8.97 -0.37 8.35
C GLN A 97 -8.71 -1.37 9.47
N ILE A 98 -8.04 -0.92 10.53
CA ILE A 98 -7.67 -1.72 11.68
C ILE A 98 -8.94 -2.13 12.44
N THR A 99 -9.10 -3.43 12.65
CA THR A 99 -10.16 -4.03 13.49
C THR A 99 -9.62 -4.43 14.86
N MET A 100 -8.34 -4.77 14.96
CA MET A 100 -7.65 -5.08 16.21
C MET A 100 -6.19 -4.65 16.09
N ILE A 101 -5.64 -4.08 17.16
CA ILE A 101 -4.21 -3.77 17.23
C ILE A 101 -3.76 -3.86 18.69
N GLU A 102 -2.61 -4.46 18.91
CA GLU A 102 -2.03 -4.60 20.24
C GLU A 102 -0.52 -4.43 20.21
N LYS A 103 0.03 -3.87 21.28
CA LYS A 103 1.46 -3.72 21.46
C LYS A 103 2.04 -5.06 21.86
N ILE A 104 3.06 -5.52 21.14
CA ILE A 104 3.82 -6.71 21.53
C ILE A 104 5.20 -6.21 21.98
N GLY A 105 5.40 -6.09 23.28
CA GLY A 105 6.64 -5.52 23.81
C GLY A 105 7.86 -6.32 23.38
N THR A 106 8.95 -5.62 23.03
CA THR A 106 10.28 -6.22 22.96
C THR A 106 10.72 -6.45 24.40
N LYS A 107 10.82 -7.70 24.80
CA LYS A 107 11.24 -8.10 26.15
C LYS A 107 12.74 -7.86 26.37
#